data_AF-A0A968MUL0-F1
#
_entry.id   AF-A0A968MUL0-F1
#
_cell.length_a   1.000
_cell.length_b   1.000
_cell.length_c   1.000
_cell.angle_alpha   90.00
_cell.angle_beta   90.00
_cell.angle_gamma   90.00
#
_symmetry.space_group_name_H-M   'P 1'
#
loop_
_entity.id
_entity.type
_entity.pdbx_description
1 polymer ?
#
loop_
_entity_poly.entity_id
_entity_poly.type
_entity_poly.pdbx_seq_one_letter_code
_entity_poly.pdbx_strand_id
1 'polypeptide(L)' 'MSDADKIMTLEEVADYLRVKPQTIYTWAQEKKIPAAKLGKEWRFRKSMIDQWFNDRIDESLKTCKPFF' A
#
# COMPACT_ATOMS: atom_id res chain seq x y z
N MET A 1 20.37 1.28 -11.45
CA MET A 1 19.51 0.10 -11.74
C MET A 1 18.22 0.33 -10.98
N SER A 2 17.08 0.46 -11.66
CA SER A 2 15.90 1.14 -11.11
C SER A 2 14.94 0.18 -10.39
N ASP A 3 14.91 0.23 -9.06
CA ASP A 3 14.02 -0.58 -8.19
C ASP A 3 12.52 -0.22 -8.27
N ALA A 4 12.17 0.78 -9.07
CA ALA A 4 10.83 1.35 -9.15
C ALA A 4 9.78 0.40 -9.78
N ASP A 5 10.21 -0.52 -10.65
CA ASP A 5 9.31 -1.48 -11.31
C ASP A 5 9.24 -2.85 -10.61
N LYS A 6 9.83 -2.98 -9.41
CA LYS A 6 9.76 -4.24 -8.66
C LYS A 6 8.32 -4.51 -8.24
N ILE A 7 7.80 -5.66 -8.68
CA ILE A 7 6.50 -6.19 -8.26
C ILE A 7 6.69 -6.81 -6.87
N MET A 8 5.86 -6.40 -5.92
CA MET A 8 5.82 -6.89 -4.55
C MET A 8 4.48 -7.60 -4.30
N THR A 9 4.50 -8.61 -3.44
CA THR A 9 3.31 -9.31 -2.95
C THR A 9 2.65 -8.56 -1.80
N LEU A 10 1.45 -8.97 -1.40
CA LEU A 10 0.74 -8.37 -0.25
C LEU A 10 1.58 -8.37 1.03
N GLU A 11 2.34 -9.44 1.28
CA GLU A 11 3.17 -9.60 2.46
C GLU A 11 4.38 -8.65 2.44
N GLU A 12 5.06 -8.53 1.30
CA GLU A 12 6.15 -7.56 1.12
C GLU A 12 5.68 -6.11 1.31
N VAL A 13 4.47 -5.80 0.85
CA VAL A 13 3.88 -4.46 1.02
C VAL A 13 3.55 -4.20 2.48
N ALA A 14 3.01 -5.19 3.17
CA ALA A 14 2.74 -5.11 4.59
C ALA A 14 4.05 -4.87 5.39
N ASP A 15 5.12 -5.58 5.05
CA ASP A 15 6.45 -5.38 5.65
C ASP A 15 7.02 -4.00 5.34
N TYR A 16 6.92 -3.57 4.08
CA TYR A 16 7.42 -2.27 3.61
C TYR A 16 6.76 -1.08 4.32
N LEU A 17 5.43 -1.13 4.48
CA LEU A 17 4.65 -0.11 5.18
C LEU A 17 4.63 -0.31 6.71
N ARG A 18 5.19 -1.42 7.22
CA ARG A 18 5.07 -1.88 8.62
C ARG A 18 3.62 -1.91 9.12
N VAL A 19 2.70 -2.33 8.27
CA VAL A 19 1.28 -2.51 8.61
C VAL A 19 0.91 -3.98 8.62
N LYS A 20 -0.21 -4.32 9.26
CA LYS A 20 -0.68 -5.70 9.28
C LYS A 20 -1.14 -6.12 7.87
N PRO A 21 -0.84 -7.35 7.42
CA PRO A 21 -1.27 -7.85 6.11
C PRO A 21 -2.80 -7.86 5.97
N GLN A 22 -3.51 -8.04 7.09
CA GLN A 22 -4.97 -7.94 7.15
C GLN A 22 -5.49 -6.57 6.73
N THR A 23 -4.83 -5.48 7.15
CA THR A 23 -5.19 -4.11 6.78
C THR A 23 -4.93 -3.86 5.30
N ILE A 24 -3.80 -4.35 4.76
CA ILE A 24 -3.53 -4.29 3.31
C ILE A 24 -4.58 -5.08 2.53
N TYR A 25 -5.00 -6.24 3.02
CA TYR A 25 -6.04 -7.05 2.38
C TYR A 25 -7.36 -6.28 2.29
N THR A 26 -7.80 -5.66 3.39
CA THR A 26 -8.98 -4.80 3.40
C THR A 26 -8.83 -3.62 2.44
N TRP A 27 -7.69 -2.94 2.44
CA TRP A 27 -7.46 -1.83 1.50
C TRP A 27 -7.41 -2.26 0.04
N ALA A 28 -6.88 -3.45 -0.26
CA ALA A 28 -6.88 -4.00 -1.61
C ALA A 28 -8.30 -4.35 -2.07
N GLN A 29 -9.12 -4.89 -1.17
CA GLN A 29 -10.55 -5.13 -1.42
C GLN A 29 -11.33 -3.83 -1.63
N GLU A 30 -11.06 -2.80 -0.82
CA GLU A 30 -11.64 -1.46 -0.95
C GLU A 30 -11.06 -0.64 -2.12
N LYS A 31 -10.09 -1.19 -2.86
CA LYS A 31 -9.32 -0.48 -3.91
C LYS A 31 -8.67 0.83 -3.43
N LYS A 32 -8.40 0.94 -2.13
CA LYS A 32 -7.74 2.10 -1.51
C LYS A 32 -6.25 2.12 -1.77
N ILE A 33 -5.63 0.96 -1.93
CA ILE A 33 -4.20 0.81 -2.26
C ILE A 33 -4.08 0.43 -3.74
N PRO A 34 -3.12 1.00 -4.49
CA PRO A 34 -3.01 0.72 -5.91
C PRO A 34 -2.36 -0.66 -6.12
N ALA A 35 -3.24 -1.65 -6.22
CA ALA A 35 -2.92 -3.07 -6.40
C ALA A 35 -3.47 -3.57 -7.73
N ALA A 36 -2.68 -4.36 -8.44
CA ALA A 36 -3.10 -5.08 -9.64
C ALA A 36 -3.59 -6.48 -9.24
N LYS A 37 -4.87 -6.76 -9.48
CA LYS A 37 -5.41 -8.12 -9.34
C LYS A 37 -4.97 -8.95 -10.53
N LEU A 38 -3.92 -9.76 -10.36
CA LEU A 38 -3.43 -10.68 -11.37
C LEU A 38 -3.90 -12.09 -11.01
N GLY A 39 -5.05 -12.46 -11.59
CA GLY A 39 -5.69 -13.75 -11.33
C GLY A 39 -6.21 -13.87 -9.90
N LYS A 40 -5.57 -14.74 -9.10
CA LYS A 40 -5.91 -15.02 -7.70
C LYS A 40 -5.07 -14.23 -6.68
N GLU A 41 -4.03 -13.55 -7.15
CA GLU A 41 -3.08 -12.85 -6.28
C GLU A 41 -3.12 -11.35 -6.52
N TRP A 42 -2.81 -10.60 -5.45
CA TRP A 42 -2.62 -9.16 -5.52
C TRP A 42 -1.14 -8.87 -5.75
N ARG A 43 -0.86 -8.13 -6.82
CA ARG A 43 0.48 -7.66 -7.15
C ARG A 43 0.54 -6.16 -7.02
N PHE A 44 1.61 -5.67 -6.43
CA PHE A 44 1.79 -4.27 -6.17
C PHE A 44 3.07 -3.79 -6.84
N ARG A 45 3.06 -2.59 -7.42
CA ARG A 45 4.29 -1.98 -7.92
C ARG A 45 4.87 -1.08 -6.83
N LYS A 46 6.17 -1.21 -6.55
CA LYS A 46 6.85 -0.40 -5.54
C LYS A 46 6.67 1.10 -5.77
N SER A 47 6.88 1.57 -7.01
CA SER A 47 6.70 3.00 -7.37
C SER A 47 5.28 3.52 -7.09
N MET A 48 4.28 2.67 -7.30
CA MET A 48 2.87 3.00 -7.10
C MET A 48 2.53 3.09 -5.61
N ILE A 49 3.12 2.21 -4.79
CA ILE A 49 2.97 2.25 -3.33
C ILE A 49 3.68 3.45 -2.73
N ASP A 50 4.88 3.78 -3.21
CA ASP A 50 5.64 4.93 -2.73
C ASP A 50 4.85 6.23 -2.93
N GLN A 51 4.29 6.42 -4.13
CA GLN A 51 3.40 7.56 -4.43
C GLN A 51 2.16 7.57 -3.55
N TRP A 52 1.50 6.42 -3.39
CA TRP A 52 0.32 6.30 -2.54
C TRP A 52 0.64 6.57 -1.06
N PHE A 53 1.80 6.13 -0.58
CA PHE A 53 2.22 6.36 0.79
C PHE A 53 2.50 7.84 1.03
N ASN A 54 3.17 8.52 0.09
CA ASN A 54 3.39 9.96 0.17
C ASN A 54 2.05 10.74 0.20
N ASP A 55 1.08 10.35 -0.63
CA ASP A 55 -0.27 10.93 -0.63
C ASP A 55 -0.99 10.72 0.72
N ARG A 56 -0.88 9.51 1.30
CA ARG A 56 -1.44 9.20 2.62
C ARG A 56 -0.78 9.93 3.78
N ILE A 57 0.52 10.14 3.74
CA ILE A 57 1.22 10.92 4.76
C ILE A 57 0.78 12.38 4.69
N ASP A 58 0.66 12.95 3.48
CA ASP A 58 0.10 14.29 3.29
C ASP A 58 -1.34 14.40 3.82
N GLU A 59 -2.17 13.38 3.56
CA GLU A 59 -3.55 13.32 4.06
C GLU A 59 -3.59 13.15 5.59
N SER A 60 -2.72 12.32 6.17
CA SER A 60 -2.64 12.10 7.61
C SER A 60 -2.20 13.34 8.38
N LEU A 61 -1.39 14.23 7.78
CA LEU A 61 -1.07 15.54 8.38
C LEU A 61 -2.30 16.46 8.44
N LYS A 62 -3.31 16.24 7.60
CA LYS A 62 -4.59 16.99 7.61
C LYS A 62 -5.62 16.40 8.55
N THR A 63 -5.57 15.09 8.81
CA THR A 63 -6.45 14.42 9.78
C THR A 63 -5.66 14.06 11.03
N CYS A 64 -5.37 15.07 11.84
CA CYS A 64 -5.27 14.88 13.28
C CYS A 64 -6.66 14.49 13.80
N LYS A 65 -7.06 13.23 13.63
CA LYS A 65 -8.15 12.66 14.40
C LYS A 65 -7.52 11.88 15.55
N PRO A 66 -7.63 12.37 16.80
CA PRO A 66 -7.05 11.69 17.94
C PRO A 66 -7.72 10.32 18.07
N PHE A 67 -6.90 9.28 18.13
CA PHE A 67 -7.34 7.94 18.50
C PHE A 67 -6.73 7.59 19.86
N PHE A 68 -6.97 8.45 20.86
CA PHE A 68 -7.37 8.13 22.24
C PHE A 68 -7.53 9.41 23.06
#